data_AF-A0A374W9W9-F1
#
_entry.id   AF-A0A374W9W9-F1
#
_cell.length_a   1.000
_cell.length_b   1.000
_cell.length_c   1.000
_cell.angle_alpha   90.00
_cell.angle_beta   90.00
_cell.angle_gamma   90.00
#
_symmetry.space_group_name_H-M   'P 1'
#
loop_
_entity.id
_entity.type
_entity.pdbx_description
1 polymer ?
#
loop_
_entity_poly.entity_id
_entity_poly.type
_entity_poly.pdbx_seq_one_letter_code
_entity_poly.pdbx_strand_id
1 'polypeptide(L)'
;MKHYTLQRNQGTLEWICDSIYANLFVINIIPSINKLFYFPDAVVGSKGKLPSRYVIVKGKLFYWDDDDYPLTEETLSVLKKYDALTDMIHDRVLPETVISDSKEIAFYYFCRNNLLKHKRAVSSKSAGYYRPPKLKCGN
;
A
#
# COMPACT_ATOMS: atom_id res chain seq x y z
N MET A 1 5.94 -2.26 -9.95
CA MET A 1 6.22 -0.81 -10.09
C MET A 1 7.42 -0.63 -11.01
N LYS A 2 7.24 0.00 -12.17
CA LYS A 2 8.33 0.32 -13.12
C LYS A 2 8.58 1.82 -13.02
N HIS A 3 9.80 2.22 -12.68
CA HIS A 3 10.19 3.64 -12.67
C HIS A 3 10.82 3.93 -14.02
N TYR A 4 10.45 5.03 -14.68
CA TYR A 4 11.07 5.42 -15.95
C TYR A 4 11.76 6.75 -15.78
N THR A 5 12.95 6.85 -16.33
CA THR A 5 13.75 8.08 -16.26
C THR A 5 14.09 8.49 -17.68
N LEU A 6 13.79 9.74 -18.03
CA LEU A 6 14.15 10.28 -19.34
C LEU A 6 15.66 10.52 -19.36
N GLN A 7 16.37 9.84 -20.27
CA GLN A 7 17.81 9.97 -20.43
C GLN A 7 18.14 10.34 -21.88
N ARG A 8 19.22 11.09 -22.08
CA ARG A 8 19.72 11.41 -23.41
C ARG A 8 20.76 10.36 -23.80
N ASN A 9 20.51 9.63 -24.88
CA ASN A 9 21.41 8.62 -25.42
C ASN A 9 21.71 8.96 -26.88
N GLN A 10 22.99 9.15 -27.25
CA GLN A 10 23.41 9.50 -28.61
C GLN A 10 22.61 10.63 -29.30
N GLY A 11 22.12 11.61 -28.53
CA GLY A 11 21.39 12.76 -29.05
C GLY A 11 19.85 12.63 -29.00
N THR A 12 19.31 11.43 -28.86
CA THR A 12 17.87 11.16 -28.67
C THR A 12 17.49 11.11 -27.19
N LEU A 13 16.26 11.51 -26.87
CA LEU A 13 15.68 11.38 -25.54
C LEU A 13 14.89 10.07 -25.46
N GLU A 14 15.25 9.21 -24.51
CA GLU A 14 14.68 7.87 -24.34
C GLU A 14 14.17 7.67 -22.92
N TRP A 15 13.00 7.04 -22.79
CA TRP A 15 12.47 6.60 -21.49
C TRP A 15 13.10 5.25 -21.11
N ILE A 16 14.01 5.25 -20.15
CA ILE A 16 14.68 4.04 -19.69
C ILE A 16 13.99 3.52 -18.44
N CYS A 17 13.64 2.24 -18.43
CA CYS A 17 13.12 1.57 -17.22
C CYS A 17 14.25 1.50 -16.19
N ASP A 18 14.12 2.29 -15.15
CA ASP A 18 15.10 2.46 -14.10
C ASP A 18 15.04 1.29 -13.12
N SER A 19 16.19 0.66 -12.88
CA SER A 19 16.33 -0.52 -12.03
C SER A 19 16.46 -0.18 -10.54
N ILE A 20 16.20 1.09 -10.15
CA ILE A 20 16.33 1.56 -8.76
C ILE A 20 15.57 0.69 -7.74
N TYR A 21 14.47 0.08 -8.17
CA TYR A 21 13.63 -0.79 -7.34
C TYR A 21 13.90 -2.29 -7.55
N ALA A 22 14.78 -2.68 -8.47
CA ALA A 22 15.02 -4.06 -8.85
C ALA A 22 15.50 -4.91 -7.66
N ASN A 23 16.36 -4.35 -6.80
CA ASN A 23 16.88 -5.03 -5.60
C ASN A 23 16.13 -4.65 -4.32
N LEU A 24 15.04 -3.86 -4.44
CA LEU A 24 14.27 -3.37 -3.31
C LEU A 24 12.90 -4.01 -3.24
N PHE A 25 12.51 -4.40 -2.03
CA PHE A 25 11.14 -4.70 -1.65
C PHE A 25 10.64 -3.53 -0.80
N VAL A 26 9.49 -2.95 -1.14
CA VAL A 26 9.01 -1.70 -0.53
C VAL A 26 7.67 -1.97 0.13
N ILE A 27 7.57 -1.66 1.41
CA ILE A 27 6.33 -1.67 2.18
C ILE A 27 5.94 -0.23 2.49
N ASN A 28 4.68 0.12 2.23
CA ASN A 28 4.11 1.41 2.60
C ASN A 28 3.13 1.16 3.74
N ILE A 29 3.30 1.88 4.85
CA ILE A 29 2.35 1.85 5.96
C ILE A 29 1.69 3.23 6.03
N ILE A 30 0.39 3.23 5.77
CA ILE A 30 -0.43 4.44 5.74
C ILE A 30 -1.39 4.37 6.92
N PRO A 31 -1.58 5.44 7.69
CA PRO A 31 -2.64 5.47 8.69
C PRO A 31 -4.00 5.27 8.01
N SER A 32 -4.86 4.44 8.60
CA SER A 32 -6.25 4.37 8.17
C SER A 32 -6.97 5.65 8.61
N ILE A 33 -7.19 6.57 7.67
CA ILE A 33 -7.81 7.87 7.95
C ILE A 33 -9.33 7.78 7.85
N ASN A 34 -9.82 6.95 6.92
CA ASN A 34 -11.22 6.72 6.66
C ASN A 34 -11.53 5.24 6.85
N LYS A 35 -12.73 4.91 7.33
CA LYS A 35 -13.21 3.53 7.36
C LYS A 35 -13.33 2.99 5.93
N LEU A 36 -13.17 1.68 5.79
CA LEU A 36 -13.36 0.98 4.53
C LEU A 36 -14.85 0.93 4.19
N PHE A 37 -15.20 1.26 2.96
CA PHE A 37 -16.57 1.14 2.49
C PHE A 37 -16.97 -0.32 2.39
N TYR A 38 -18.01 -0.70 3.12
CA TYR A 38 -18.59 -2.03 3.05
C TYR A 38 -19.74 -2.03 2.04
N PHE A 39 -19.42 -2.49 0.83
CA PHE A 39 -20.39 -2.60 -0.27
C PHE A 39 -21.19 -3.91 -0.17
N PRO A 40 -22.43 -3.96 -0.70
CA PRO A 40 -23.23 -5.19 -0.70
C PRO A 40 -22.59 -6.39 -1.41
N ASP A 41 -21.67 -6.14 -2.34
CA ASP A 41 -20.95 -7.16 -3.09
C ASP A 41 -19.62 -7.61 -2.42
N ALA A 42 -19.27 -7.03 -1.27
CA ALA A 42 -18.15 -7.45 -0.44
C ALA A 42 -18.50 -8.69 0.41
N VAL A 43 -18.85 -9.79 -0.26
CA VAL A 43 -19.23 -11.05 0.37
C VAL A 43 -18.03 -11.98 0.58
N VAL A 44 -18.14 -12.94 1.49
CA VAL A 44 -17.11 -13.96 1.68
C VAL A 44 -16.89 -14.74 0.38
N GLY A 45 -15.61 -14.98 0.06
CA GLY A 45 -15.18 -15.55 -1.21
C GLY A 45 -14.90 -14.51 -2.30
N SER A 46 -15.36 -13.25 -2.15
CA SER A 46 -15.06 -12.18 -3.11
C SER A 46 -13.61 -11.70 -3.03
N LYS A 47 -13.08 -11.17 -4.13
CA LYS A 47 -11.72 -10.59 -4.22
C LYS A 47 -11.80 -9.10 -4.56
N GLY A 48 -10.88 -8.31 -4.00
CA GLY A 48 -10.71 -6.89 -4.33
C GLY A 48 -11.82 -5.96 -3.85
N LYS A 49 -12.70 -6.41 -2.94
CA LYS A 49 -13.79 -5.59 -2.37
C LYS A 49 -13.46 -5.07 -0.97
N LEU A 50 -12.77 -5.89 -0.19
CA LEU A 50 -12.22 -5.56 1.11
C LEU A 50 -10.83 -6.20 1.23
N PRO A 51 -9.97 -5.69 2.13
CA PRO A 51 -8.72 -6.34 2.48
C PRO A 51 -8.94 -7.80 2.86
N SER A 52 -8.18 -8.69 2.24
CA SER A 52 -8.28 -10.13 2.47
C SER A 52 -7.30 -10.62 3.53
N ARG A 53 -6.25 -9.84 3.81
CA ARG A 53 -5.20 -10.17 4.77
C ARG A 53 -5.07 -9.11 5.85
N TYR A 54 -4.69 -9.55 7.04
CA TYR A 54 -4.48 -8.67 8.17
C TYR A 54 -3.41 -9.22 9.13
N VAL A 55 -2.91 -8.35 10.01
CA VAL A 55 -2.12 -8.71 11.19
C VAL A 55 -2.46 -7.77 12.33
N ILE A 56 -2.47 -8.30 13.56
CA ILE A 56 -2.65 -7.52 14.78
C ILE A 56 -1.32 -7.44 15.50
N VAL A 57 -0.78 -6.23 15.66
CA VAL A 57 0.50 -5.99 16.34
C VAL A 57 0.25 -5.02 17.49
N LYS A 58 0.49 -5.46 18.72
CA LYS A 58 0.29 -4.65 19.94
C LYS A 58 -1.13 -4.04 20.01
N GLY A 59 -2.14 -4.83 19.67
CA GLY A 59 -3.54 -4.40 19.67
C GLY A 59 -3.93 -3.42 18.55
N LYS A 60 -3.05 -3.17 17.57
CA LYS A 60 -3.36 -2.36 16.38
C LYS A 60 -3.56 -3.25 15.17
N LEU A 61 -4.62 -2.98 14.41
CA LEU A 61 -4.94 -3.69 13.18
C LEU A 61 -4.17 -3.09 11.99
N PHE A 62 -3.55 -3.96 11.20
CA PHE A 62 -2.98 -3.67 9.89
C PHE A 62 -3.62 -4.61 8.87
N TYR A 63 -4.01 -4.10 7.71
CA TYR A 63 -4.68 -4.89 6.68
C TYR A 63 -4.20 -4.45 5.29
N TRP A 64 -4.32 -5.35 4.30
CA TRP A 64 -3.99 -5.07 2.91
C TRP A 64 -4.79 -5.96 1.96
N ASP A 65 -4.92 -5.50 0.72
CA ASP A 65 -5.48 -6.29 -0.38
C ASP A 65 -4.42 -7.28 -0.87
N ASP A 66 -4.80 -8.55 -0.96
CA ASP A 66 -3.98 -9.62 -1.51
C ASP A 66 -4.77 -10.32 -2.62
N ASP A 67 -4.34 -10.13 -3.86
CA ASP A 67 -5.06 -10.59 -5.07
C ASP A 67 -5.20 -12.12 -5.11
N ASP A 68 -4.31 -12.85 -4.44
CA ASP A 68 -4.34 -14.30 -4.41
C ASP A 68 -5.32 -14.85 -3.37
N TYR A 69 -5.71 -14.04 -2.38
CA TYR A 69 -6.53 -14.47 -1.24
C TYR A 69 -7.92 -13.81 -1.27
N PRO A 70 -9.02 -14.59 -1.32
CA PRO A 70 -10.37 -14.05 -1.19
C PRO A 70 -10.68 -13.61 0.24
N LEU A 71 -11.70 -12.76 0.41
CA LEU A 71 -12.23 -12.37 1.71
C LEU A 71 -12.77 -13.60 2.46
N THR A 72 -12.38 -13.76 3.72
CA THR A 72 -12.85 -14.83 4.60
C THR A 72 -13.80 -14.29 5.68
N GLU A 73 -14.61 -15.17 6.27
CA GLU A 73 -15.42 -14.84 7.46
C GLU A 73 -14.56 -14.30 8.60
N GLU A 74 -13.37 -14.88 8.80
CA GLU A 74 -12.42 -14.46 9.82
C GLU A 74 -11.96 -13.01 9.59
N THR A 75 -11.48 -12.70 8.39
CA THR A 75 -11.01 -11.35 8.06
C THR A 75 -12.15 -10.34 8.19
N LEU A 76 -13.35 -10.67 7.68
CA LEU A 76 -14.53 -9.79 7.80
C LEU A 76 -14.90 -9.54 9.27
N SER A 77 -14.89 -10.58 10.10
CA SER A 77 -15.16 -10.48 11.55
C SER A 77 -14.13 -9.59 12.26
N VAL A 78 -12.85 -9.70 11.90
CA VAL A 78 -11.79 -8.84 12.45
C VAL A 78 -11.97 -7.38 12.03
N LEU A 79 -12.26 -7.11 10.76
CA LEU A 79 -12.53 -5.75 10.28
C LEU A 79 -13.70 -5.11 11.05
N LYS A 80 -14.79 -5.87 11.28
CA LYS A 80 -15.94 -5.42 12.10
C LYS A 80 -15.55 -5.17 13.55
N LYS A 81 -14.80 -6.09 14.19
CA LYS A 81 -14.37 -5.99 15.58
C LYS A 81 -13.54 -4.74 15.87
N TYR A 82 -12.74 -4.30 14.90
CA TYR A 82 -11.91 -3.10 15.01
C TYR A 82 -12.61 -1.83 14.53
N ASP A 83 -13.91 -1.89 14.23
CA ASP A 83 -14.70 -0.78 13.71
C ASP A 83 -14.08 -0.15 12.44
N ALA A 84 -13.46 -0.99 11.60
CA ALA A 84 -12.75 -0.57 10.39
C ALA A 84 -13.67 -0.34 9.19
N LEU A 85 -14.95 -0.72 9.27
CA LEU A 85 -15.92 -0.69 8.18
C LEU A 85 -16.97 0.40 8.39
N THR A 86 -17.40 1.01 7.30
CA THR A 86 -18.61 1.86 7.26
C THR A 86 -19.51 1.39 6.13
N ASP A 87 -20.80 1.30 6.41
CA ASP A 87 -21.77 0.97 5.38
C ASP A 87 -21.82 2.09 4.34
N MET A 88 -21.89 1.72 3.07
CA MET A 88 -22.17 2.69 2.02
C MET A 88 -23.69 2.93 1.97
N ILE A 89 -24.12 4.17 2.19
CA ILE A 89 -25.52 4.53 2.05
C ILE A 89 -25.85 4.57 0.55
N HIS A 90 -26.89 3.84 0.14
CA HIS A 90 -27.28 3.66 -1.26
C HIS A 90 -27.71 4.96 -1.97
N ASP A 91 -27.93 6.03 -1.21
CA ASP A 91 -28.44 7.32 -1.69
C ASP A 91 -27.35 8.19 -2.36
N ARG A 92 -26.20 7.59 -2.74
CA ARG A 92 -25.03 8.27 -3.34
C ARG A 92 -24.37 9.32 -2.44
N VAL A 93 -24.74 9.38 -1.18
CA VAL A 93 -24.08 10.20 -0.17
C VAL A 93 -22.86 9.42 0.31
N LEU A 94 -21.70 9.76 -0.24
CA LEU A 94 -20.43 9.28 0.31
C LEU A 94 -20.29 9.86 1.73
N PRO A 95 -19.97 9.04 2.75
CA PRO A 95 -19.53 9.54 4.04
C PRO A 95 -18.42 10.57 3.83
N GLU A 96 -18.40 11.63 4.65
CA GLU A 96 -17.32 12.62 4.57
C GLU A 96 -15.97 11.90 4.68
N THR A 97 -15.19 11.95 3.60
CA THR A 97 -13.84 11.39 3.58
C THR A 97 -12.85 12.49 3.85
N VAL A 98 -11.98 12.27 4.82
CA VAL A 98 -10.89 13.20 5.10
C VAL A 98 -9.76 12.90 4.11
N ILE A 99 -9.48 13.84 3.22
CA ILE A 99 -8.28 13.87 2.38
C ILE A 99 -7.28 14.81 3.07
N SER A 100 -6.04 14.35 3.26
CA SER A 100 -5.03 15.12 3.98
C SER A 100 -3.65 14.92 3.35
N ASP A 101 -3.23 15.89 2.55
CA ASP A 101 -1.92 15.90 1.87
C ASP A 101 -0.74 16.14 2.83
N SER A 102 -1.03 16.59 4.05
CA SER A 102 -0.04 16.81 5.11
C SER A 102 0.38 15.53 5.81
N LYS A 103 -0.33 14.41 5.62
CA LYS A 103 -0.02 13.16 6.30
C LYS A 103 1.07 12.42 5.57
N GLU A 104 2.20 12.29 6.24
CA GLU A 104 3.34 11.57 5.70
C GLU A 104 3.12 10.05 5.78
N ILE A 105 3.45 9.36 4.70
CA ILE A 105 3.41 7.90 4.60
C ILE A 105 4.76 7.36 5.08
N ALA A 106 4.73 6.29 5.89
CA ALA A 106 5.94 5.59 6.28
C ALA A 106 6.31 4.56 5.20
N PHE A 107 7.47 4.73 4.59
CA PHE A 107 8.03 3.82 3.61
C PHE A 107 9.15 2.99 4.24
N TYR A 108 9.12 1.68 4.04
CA TYR A 108 10.19 0.78 4.43
C TYR A 108 10.77 0.14 3.17
N TYR A 109 12.03 0.44 2.93
CA TYR A 109 12.80 -0.10 1.81
C TYR A 109 13.68 -1.23 2.33
N PHE A 110 13.35 -2.45 1.93
CA PHE A 110 14.09 -3.66 2.25
C PHE A 110 14.95 -4.09 1.07
N CYS A 111 16.11 -4.68 1.33
CA CYS A 111 16.82 -5.44 0.31
C CYS A 111 16.08 -6.75 0.04
N ARG A 112 15.79 -7.06 -1.23
CA ARG A 112 15.08 -8.29 -1.60
C ARG A 112 15.77 -9.55 -1.08
N ASN A 113 17.10 -9.57 -1.14
CA ASN A 113 17.89 -10.74 -0.74
C ASN A 113 18.15 -10.80 0.78
N ASN A 114 17.82 -9.73 1.53
CA ASN A 114 18.00 -9.69 2.98
C ASN A 114 17.08 -8.64 3.61
N LEU A 115 15.91 -9.09 4.10
CA LEU A 115 14.91 -8.23 4.74
C LEU A 115 15.35 -7.64 6.09
N LEU A 116 16.43 -8.13 6.71
CA LEU A 116 16.98 -7.48 7.90
C LEU A 116 17.65 -6.14 7.53
N LYS A 117 18.13 -6.03 6.29
CA LYS A 117 18.72 -4.80 5.77
C LYS A 117 17.63 -3.91 5.18
N HIS A 118 17.27 -2.89 5.93
CA HIS A 118 16.21 -1.97 5.52
C HIS A 118 16.49 -0.53 5.94
N LYS A 119 15.78 0.40 5.30
CA LYS A 119 15.75 1.81 5.69
C LYS A 119 14.33 2.33 5.66
N ARG A 120 13.96 3.05 6.72
CA ARG A 120 12.73 3.81 6.79
C ARG A 120 12.92 5.17 6.14
N ALA A 121 11.93 5.61 5.39
CA ALA A 121 11.76 6.98 4.92
C ALA A 121 10.32 7.44 5.18
N VAL A 122 10.12 8.74 5.17
CA VAL A 122 8.82 9.37 5.39
C VAL A 122 8.63 10.38 4.27
N SER A 123 7.47 10.37 3.62
CA SER A 123 7.19 11.21 2.46
C SER A 123 5.69 11.40 2.29
N SER A 124 5.25 12.56 1.82
CA SER A 124 3.88 12.81 1.36
C SER A 124 3.63 12.28 -0.06
N LYS A 125 4.69 11.86 -0.77
CA LYS A 125 4.61 11.27 -2.12
C LYS A 125 4.71 9.76 -2.04
N SER A 126 3.91 9.05 -2.84
CA SER A 126 3.97 7.59 -3.01
C SER A 126 5.32 7.12 -3.55
N ALA A 127 5.72 5.90 -3.19
CA ALA A 127 6.89 5.25 -3.78
C ALA A 127 6.74 5.20 -5.31
N GLY A 128 7.84 5.41 -6.04
CA GLY A 128 7.85 5.56 -7.49
C GLY A 128 7.79 7.00 -7.99
N TYR A 129 7.38 7.97 -7.17
CA TYR A 129 7.39 9.41 -7.53
C TYR A 129 8.63 10.16 -7.05
N TYR A 130 9.54 9.46 -6.38
CA TYR A 130 10.81 9.98 -5.92
C TYR A 130 11.85 8.86 -5.90
N ARG A 131 13.13 9.26 -5.85
CA ARG A 131 14.23 8.29 -5.75
C ARG A 131 14.24 7.66 -4.36
N PRO A 132 14.25 6.32 -4.25
CA PRO A 132 14.32 5.64 -2.97
C PRO A 132 15.66 5.93 -2.27
N PRO A 133 15.73 5.79 -0.94
CA PRO A 133 16.97 5.94 -0.20
C PRO A 133 18.05 4.99 -0.71
N LYS A 134 19.30 5.46 -0.78
CA LYS A 134 20.44 4.59 -1.10
C LYS A 134 20.59 3.50 -0.03
N LEU A 135 20.43 2.24 -0.45
CA LEU A 135 20.57 1.06 0.38
C LEU A 135 21.58 0.12 -0.28
N LYS A 136 22.64 -0.26 0.44
CA LYS A 136 23.67 -1.17 -0.09
C LYS A 136 23.17 -2.62 -0.03
N CYS A 137 22.19 -2.99 -0.83
CA CYS A 137 21.82 -4.39 -0.98
C CYS A 137 23.01 -5.11 -1.60
N GLY A 138 23.66 -6.01 -0.85
CA GLY A 138 24.65 -6.90 -1.46
C GLY A 138 23.98 -7.64 -2.61
N ASN A 139 24.77 -8.02 -3.62
CA ASN A 139 24.29 -8.86 -4.69
C ASN A 139 23.74 -10.17 -4.12
#